data_AF-A0A7C7NGL8-F1
#
_entry.id   AF-A0A7C7NGL8-F1
#
_cell.length_a   1.000
_cell.length_b   1.000
_cell.length_c   1.000
_cell.angle_alpha   90.00
_cell.angle_beta   90.00
_cell.angle_gamma   90.00
#
_symmetry.space_group_name_H-M   'P 1'
#
loop_
_entity.id
_entity.type
_entity.pdbx_description
1 polymer ?
#
loop_
_entity_poly.entity_id
_entity_poly.type
_entity_poly.pdbx_seq_one_letter_code
_entity_poly.pdbx_strand_id
1 'polypeptide(L)'
;MAQPKDSTFIGMCMGAADDSYLIMSTLGYGFVIKLKDMMTRSRSGKMVLTLPVGGEVLMPIRVNDPQHDSVAIVTSEGRLLIIQVSELPQLSKGKGNKLIHLPQDKASAVELNVLDRALLRQGQALVIKSGKRSMTLKHEDLDHYRESRAKRGFKLPRGYQRVHAIAGAD
;
A
#
# COMPACT_ATOMS: atom_id res chain seq x y z
N MET A 1 -0.70 -12.61 -25.41
CA MET A 1 -1.78 -12.76 -24.42
C MET A 1 -2.78 -11.65 -24.63
N ALA A 2 -4.07 -11.95 -24.80
CA ALA A 2 -5.10 -10.93 -24.81
C ALA A 2 -5.30 -10.38 -23.39
N GLN A 3 -5.80 -9.14 -23.27
CA GLN A 3 -6.23 -8.60 -21.99
C GLN A 3 -7.29 -9.55 -21.38
N PRO A 4 -7.17 -9.95 -20.10
CA PRO A 4 -8.17 -10.81 -19.47
C PRO A 4 -9.57 -10.21 -19.60
N LYS A 5 -10.58 -11.04 -19.83
CA LYS A 5 -11.98 -10.60 -19.72
C LYS A 5 -12.16 -9.99 -18.32
N ASP A 6 -12.86 -8.86 -18.24
CA ASP A 6 -13.15 -8.10 -17.02
C ASP A 6 -11.97 -7.33 -16.38
N SER A 7 -10.92 -7.04 -17.16
CA SER A 7 -9.83 -6.16 -16.71
C SER A 7 -10.27 -4.69 -16.65
N THR A 8 -9.87 -3.97 -15.60
CA THR A 8 -10.07 -2.51 -15.45
C THR A 8 -8.73 -1.77 -15.35
N PHE A 9 -8.73 -0.47 -15.66
CA PHE A 9 -7.60 0.42 -15.39
C PHE A 9 -7.67 0.93 -13.95
N ILE A 10 -6.67 0.59 -13.14
CA ILE A 10 -6.64 0.93 -11.70
C ILE A 10 -5.91 2.25 -11.40
N GLY A 11 -5.08 2.73 -12.33
CA GLY A 11 -4.20 3.86 -12.08
C GLY A 11 -3.23 4.14 -13.23
N MET A 12 -2.63 5.32 -13.18
CA MET A 12 -1.68 5.82 -14.16
C MET A 12 -0.41 6.28 -13.45
N CYS A 13 0.75 5.84 -13.94
CA CYS A 13 2.06 6.31 -13.48
C CYS A 13 2.68 7.19 -14.57
N MET A 14 3.25 8.33 -14.18
CA MET A 14 3.88 9.29 -15.08
C MET A 14 5.14 9.85 -14.45
N GLY A 15 6.22 9.90 -15.21
CA GLY A 15 7.51 10.35 -14.70
C GLY A 15 8.68 9.96 -15.60
N ALA A 16 9.88 10.17 -15.08
CA ALA A 16 11.13 9.72 -15.67
C ALA A 16 11.30 8.19 -15.49
N ALA A 17 12.14 7.60 -16.34
CA ALA A 17 12.42 6.16 -16.34
C ALA A 17 12.86 5.60 -14.97
N ASP A 18 13.62 6.40 -14.21
CA ASP A 18 14.14 6.02 -12.89
C ASP A 18 13.23 6.43 -11.71
N ASP A 19 12.07 7.04 -11.96
CA ASP A 19 11.09 7.32 -10.90
C ASP A 19 10.59 6.03 -10.26
N SER A 20 10.48 6.04 -8.93
CA SER A 20 10.07 4.88 -8.14
C SER A 20 8.59 4.92 -7.78
N TYR A 21 7.96 3.76 -7.79
CA TYR A 21 6.57 3.56 -7.37
C TYR A 21 6.47 2.39 -6.42
N LEU A 22 5.60 2.51 -5.42
CA LEU A 22 5.11 1.39 -4.63
C LEU A 22 3.95 0.72 -5.38
N ILE A 23 4.10 -0.58 -5.62
CA ILE A 23 3.05 -1.45 -6.13
C ILE A 23 2.70 -2.46 -5.05
N MET A 24 1.41 -2.66 -4.80
CA MET A 24 0.91 -3.52 -3.72
C MET A 24 -0.46 -4.12 -4.09
N SER A 25 -0.75 -5.29 -3.52
CA SER A 25 -2.08 -5.90 -3.54
C SER A 25 -2.87 -5.69 -2.25
N THR A 26 -4.18 -5.85 -2.32
CA THR A 26 -5.09 -5.89 -1.17
C THR A 26 -4.73 -6.98 -0.14
N LEU A 27 -3.93 -7.98 -0.51
CA LEU A 27 -3.46 -9.04 0.38
C LEU A 27 -2.18 -8.67 1.16
N GLY A 28 -1.73 -7.41 1.07
CA GLY A 28 -0.61 -6.89 1.85
C GLY A 28 0.77 -7.29 1.31
N TYR A 29 0.87 -7.73 0.06
CA TYR A 29 2.14 -7.98 -0.63
C TYR A 29 2.46 -6.85 -1.59
N GLY A 30 3.72 -6.44 -1.65
CA GLY A 30 4.15 -5.34 -2.49
C GLY A 30 5.66 -5.18 -2.57
N PHE A 31 6.09 -4.21 -3.37
CA PHE A 31 7.49 -3.86 -3.61
C PHE A 31 7.60 -2.49 -4.26
N VAL A 32 8.78 -1.89 -4.17
CA VAL A 32 9.13 -0.68 -4.93
C VAL A 32 9.62 -1.10 -6.31
N ILE A 33 9.20 -0.39 -7.35
CA ILE A 33 9.59 -0.64 -8.74
C ILE A 33 9.95 0.68 -9.42
N LYS A 34 10.92 0.63 -10.35
CA LYS A 34 11.21 1.77 -11.22
C LYS A 34 10.22 1.83 -12.38
N LEU A 35 9.85 3.04 -12.80
CA LEU A 35 8.89 3.24 -13.89
C LEU A 35 9.32 2.51 -15.18
N LYS A 36 10.62 2.51 -15.51
CA LYS A 36 11.17 1.76 -16.66
C LYS A 36 10.89 0.27 -16.63
N ASP A 37 10.80 -0.33 -15.44
CA ASP A 37 10.50 -1.75 -15.29
C ASP A 37 9.01 -2.04 -15.50
N MET A 38 8.14 -1.04 -15.51
CA MET A 38 6.73 -1.18 -15.88
C MET A 38 6.46 -0.96 -17.37
N MET A 39 7.39 -0.32 -18.09
CA MET A 39 7.23 0.00 -19.51
C MET A 39 7.31 -1.25 -20.40
N THR A 40 6.49 -1.25 -21.46
CA THR A 40 6.47 -2.29 -22.49
C THR A 40 5.98 -1.72 -23.81
N ARG A 41 6.49 -2.24 -24.92
CA ARG A 41 6.02 -1.94 -26.28
C ARG A 41 4.95 -2.94 -26.75
N SER A 42 4.72 -4.01 -25.99
CA SER A 42 3.74 -5.03 -26.35
C SER A 42 2.32 -4.53 -26.09
N ARG A 43 1.44 -4.69 -27.09
CA ARG A 43 -0.01 -4.43 -26.94
C ARG A 43 -0.66 -5.29 -25.85
N SER A 44 -0.08 -6.44 -25.52
CA SER A 44 -0.58 -7.29 -24.43
C SER A 44 -0.22 -6.80 -23.03
N GLY A 45 0.53 -5.70 -22.91
CA GLY A 45 1.07 -5.24 -21.64
C GLY A 45 2.20 -6.12 -21.11
N LYS A 46 2.55 -5.93 -19.84
CA LYS A 46 3.60 -6.62 -19.10
C LYS A 46 3.05 -7.06 -17.75
N MET A 47 3.29 -8.32 -17.39
CA MET A 47 2.98 -8.82 -16.04
C MET A 47 3.98 -8.21 -15.04
N VAL A 48 3.52 -7.23 -14.26
CA VAL A 48 4.32 -6.55 -13.24
C VAL A 48 4.06 -7.13 -11.85
N LEU A 49 2.80 -7.20 -11.42
CA LEU A 49 2.41 -7.74 -10.12
C LEU A 49 1.71 -9.09 -10.31
N THR A 50 2.17 -10.13 -9.61
CA THR A 50 1.50 -11.43 -9.56
C THR A 50 0.58 -11.49 -8.35
N LEU A 51 -0.71 -11.68 -8.58
CA LEU A 51 -1.72 -11.73 -7.53
C LEU A 51 -2.01 -13.17 -7.10
N PRO A 52 -1.99 -13.48 -5.78
CA PRO A 52 -2.69 -14.65 -5.26
C PRO A 52 -4.19 -14.56 -5.51
N VAL A 53 -4.90 -15.69 -5.46
CA VAL A 53 -6.37 -15.77 -5.57
C VAL A 53 -7.02 -14.83 -4.55
N GLY A 54 -8.03 -14.07 -4.98
CA GLY A 54 -8.75 -13.08 -4.15
C GLY A 54 -8.00 -11.76 -3.95
N GLY A 55 -6.77 -11.63 -4.46
CA GLY A 55 -6.03 -10.38 -4.41
C GLY A 55 -6.39 -9.44 -5.55
N GLU A 56 -6.48 -8.16 -5.24
CA GLU A 56 -6.63 -7.07 -6.20
C GLU A 56 -5.42 -6.15 -6.14
N VAL A 57 -5.15 -5.42 -7.22
CA VAL A 57 -4.06 -4.45 -7.25
C VAL A 57 -4.56 -3.12 -6.67
N LEU A 58 -3.80 -2.54 -5.75
CA LEU A 58 -4.04 -1.18 -5.28
C LEU A 58 -3.41 -0.18 -6.25
N MET A 59 -3.97 1.03 -6.31
CA MET A 59 -3.40 2.09 -7.14
C MET A 59 -1.90 2.27 -6.81
N PRO A 60 -1.01 2.45 -7.80
CA PRO A 60 0.39 2.74 -7.54
C PRO A 60 0.57 4.05 -6.77
N ILE A 61 1.57 4.14 -5.90
CA ILE A 61 1.96 5.42 -5.27
C ILE A 61 3.38 5.78 -5.67
N ARG A 62 3.61 7.02 -6.10
CA ARG A 62 4.97 7.52 -6.37
C ARG A 62 5.74 7.63 -5.06
N VAL A 63 6.94 7.08 -5.05
CA VAL A 63 7.92 7.24 -3.98
C VAL A 63 8.85 8.38 -4.36
N ASN A 64 8.97 9.41 -3.52
CA ASN A 64 9.80 10.57 -3.83
C ASN A 64 11.20 10.37 -3.28
N ASP A 65 11.31 10.04 -1.99
CA ASP A 65 12.57 9.83 -1.30
C ASP A 65 12.51 8.52 -0.49
N PRO A 66 13.02 7.40 -1.02
CA PRO A 66 13.00 6.12 -0.31
C PRO A 66 13.69 6.13 1.06
N GLN A 67 14.63 7.05 1.32
CA GLN A 67 15.39 7.09 2.57
C GLN A 67 14.60 7.78 3.70
N HIS A 68 13.76 8.75 3.37
CA HIS A 68 13.04 9.57 4.34
C HIS A 68 11.52 9.35 4.32
N ASP A 69 10.98 8.92 3.18
CA ASP A 69 9.55 8.63 3.05
C ASP A 69 9.18 7.36 3.84
N SER A 70 7.96 7.37 4.36
CA SER A 70 7.32 6.21 4.98
C SER A 70 6.02 5.89 4.26
N VAL A 71 5.58 4.64 4.30
CA VAL A 71 4.25 4.23 3.84
C VAL A 71 3.38 3.88 5.04
N ALA A 72 2.24 4.55 5.15
CA ALA A 72 1.15 4.16 6.03
C ALA A 72 0.23 3.17 5.30
N ILE A 73 -0.12 2.06 5.94
CA ILE A 73 -1.00 1.01 5.40
C ILE A 73 -2.09 0.72 6.43
N VAL A 74 -3.35 0.79 6.00
CA VAL A 74 -4.51 0.51 6.87
C VAL A 74 -5.26 -0.75 6.42
N THR A 75 -5.68 -1.58 7.39
CA THR A 75 -6.37 -2.86 7.14
C THR A 75 -7.85 -2.81 7.48
N SER A 76 -8.62 -3.79 6.96
CA SER A 76 -10.03 -3.97 7.31
C SER A 76 -10.28 -4.34 8.78
N GLU A 77 -9.24 -4.78 9.50
CA GLU A 77 -9.28 -4.98 10.95
C GLU A 77 -9.13 -3.65 11.74
N GLY A 78 -9.04 -2.51 11.04
CA GLY A 78 -8.84 -1.19 11.65
C GLY A 78 -7.45 -1.02 12.26
N ARG A 79 -6.43 -1.63 11.63
CA ARG A 79 -5.04 -1.53 12.06
C ARG A 79 -4.25 -0.65 11.11
N LEU A 80 -3.33 0.12 11.66
CA LEU A 80 -2.40 0.97 10.93
C LEU A 80 -0.97 0.48 11.17
N LEU A 81 -0.20 0.39 10.09
CA LEU A 81 1.23 0.12 10.11
C LEU A 81 1.94 1.20 9.28
N ILE A 82 2.99 1.80 9.83
CA ILE A 82 3.86 2.74 9.14
C ILE A 82 5.23 2.10 8.99
N ILE A 83 5.74 2.03 7.76
CA ILE A 83 7.00 1.37 7.42
C ILE A 83 7.88 2.38 6.68
N GLN A 84 9.17 2.43 6.97
CA GLN A 84 10.10 3.18 6.13
C GLN A 84 10.17 2.56 4.73
N VAL A 85 10.19 3.40 3.68
CA VAL A 85 10.22 2.88 2.31
C VAL A 85 11.51 2.11 2.02
N SER A 86 12.62 2.46 2.68
CA SER A 86 13.91 1.77 2.63
C SER A 86 13.84 0.30 3.05
N GLU A 87 12.83 -0.12 3.84
CA GLU A 87 12.63 -1.52 4.21
C GLU A 87 11.93 -2.36 3.13
N LEU A 88 11.31 -1.69 2.15
CA LEU A 88 10.56 -2.35 1.09
C LEU A 88 11.53 -2.89 0.03
N PRO A 89 11.36 -4.14 -0.43
CA PRO A 89 12.20 -4.67 -1.49
C PRO A 89 11.97 -3.89 -2.79
N GLN A 90 13.04 -3.64 -3.55
CA GLN A 90 12.94 -3.14 -4.91
C GLN A 90 12.98 -4.31 -5.90
N LEU A 91 11.94 -4.49 -6.71
CA LEU A 91 11.84 -5.57 -7.70
C LEU A 91 11.38 -5.02 -9.05
N SER A 92 11.73 -5.72 -10.13
CA SER A 92 11.29 -5.37 -11.49
C SER A 92 9.94 -5.99 -11.89
N LYS A 93 9.48 -7.02 -11.17
CA LYS A 93 8.17 -7.70 -11.27
C LYS A 93 8.06 -8.80 -10.21
N GLY A 94 6.86 -9.34 -10.00
CA GLY A 94 6.60 -10.54 -9.21
C GLY A 94 5.45 -10.37 -8.22
N LYS A 95 5.32 -11.28 -7.26
CA LYS A 95 4.31 -11.17 -6.18
C LYS A 95 4.63 -10.06 -5.17
N GLY A 96 5.92 -9.73 -5.02
CA GLY A 96 6.39 -8.88 -3.92
C GLY A 96 6.52 -9.62 -2.60
N ASN A 97 7.03 -8.90 -1.60
CA ASN A 97 7.14 -9.43 -0.25
C ASN A 97 5.99 -8.93 0.61
N LYS A 98 5.76 -9.62 1.72
CA LYS A 98 4.76 -9.22 2.71
C LYS A 98 5.17 -7.87 3.31
N LEU A 99 4.32 -6.87 3.13
CA LEU A 99 4.47 -5.53 3.70
C LEU A 99 3.67 -5.41 5.00
N ILE A 100 2.47 -6.01 5.05
CA ILE A 100 1.65 -6.10 6.27
C ILE A 100 1.12 -7.52 6.44
N HIS A 101 1.13 -8.03 7.66
CA HIS A 101 0.57 -9.34 7.96
C HIS A 101 -0.93 -9.24 8.22
N LEU A 102 -1.68 -9.88 7.32
CA LEU A 102 -3.10 -10.13 7.44
C LEU A 102 -3.27 -11.60 7.86
N PRO A 103 -3.62 -11.89 9.13
CA PRO A 103 -3.92 -13.25 9.56
C PRO A 103 -5.11 -13.79 8.76
N GLN A 104 -4.94 -14.97 8.19
CA GLN A 104 -6.01 -15.71 7.54
C GLN A 104 -6.42 -16.80 8.51
N ASP A 105 -7.52 -16.59 9.23
CA ASP A 105 -8.09 -17.63 10.07
C ASP A 105 -9.05 -18.44 9.21
N LYS A 106 -8.73 -19.72 8.99
CA LYS A 106 -9.56 -20.64 8.19
C LYS A 106 -10.95 -20.85 8.82
N ALA A 107 -11.12 -20.58 10.12
CA ALA A 107 -12.40 -20.65 10.80
C ALA A 107 -13.20 -19.33 10.71
N SER A 108 -12.56 -18.22 10.35
CA SER A 108 -13.21 -16.92 10.15
C SER A 108 -13.65 -16.78 8.70
N ALA A 109 -14.93 -16.49 8.47
CA ALA A 109 -15.45 -16.14 7.15
C ALA A 109 -15.02 -14.73 6.69
N VAL A 110 -14.36 -13.95 7.57
CA VAL A 110 -13.96 -12.57 7.27
C VAL A 110 -12.56 -12.56 6.67
N GLU A 111 -12.50 -12.26 5.36
CA GLU A 111 -11.24 -12.02 4.67
C GLU A 111 -10.67 -10.64 5.06
N LEU A 112 -9.47 -10.63 5.63
CA LEU A 112 -8.76 -9.40 5.94
C LEU A 112 -8.00 -8.91 4.71
N ASN A 113 -8.08 -7.60 4.46
CA ASN A 113 -7.42 -6.94 3.35
C ASN A 113 -6.83 -5.58 3.77
N VAL A 114 -5.97 -5.04 2.91
CA VAL A 114 -5.55 -3.63 2.92
C VAL A 114 -6.67 -2.80 2.31
N LEU A 115 -7.12 -1.80 3.06
CA LEU A 115 -8.16 -0.87 2.61
C LEU A 115 -7.57 0.32 1.85
N ASP A 116 -6.48 0.88 2.38
CA ASP A 116 -5.79 2.00 1.74
C ASP A 116 -4.34 2.12 2.24
N ARG A 117 -3.57 2.97 1.58
CA ARG A 117 -2.16 3.23 1.81
C ARG A 117 -1.82 4.67 1.40
N ALA A 118 -0.95 5.33 2.15
CA ALA A 118 -0.49 6.68 1.86
C ALA A 118 1.02 6.78 2.02
N LEU A 119 1.69 7.51 1.12
CA LEU A 119 3.07 7.93 1.31
C LEU A 119 3.08 9.16 2.23
N LEU A 120 3.99 9.14 3.19
CA LEU A 120 4.22 10.19 4.17
C LEU A 120 5.65 10.68 4.01
N ARG A 121 5.79 11.96 3.68
CA ARG A 121 7.08 12.64 3.72
C ARG A 121 7.48 12.92 5.16
N GLN A 122 8.76 13.21 5.38
CA GLN A 122 9.25 13.61 6.69
C GLN A 122 8.45 14.83 7.21
N GLY A 123 8.01 14.76 8.47
CA GLY A 123 7.25 15.83 9.12
C GLY A 123 5.75 15.88 8.81
N GLN A 124 5.27 15.16 7.79
CA GLN A 124 3.84 15.17 7.47
C GLN A 124 2.98 14.48 8.54
N ALA A 125 1.75 14.95 8.68
CA ALA A 125 0.70 14.29 9.43
C ALA A 125 -0.03 13.25 8.57
N LEU A 126 -0.75 12.32 9.21
CA LEU A 126 -1.63 11.37 8.53
C LEU A 126 -3.10 11.66 8.89
N VAL A 127 -3.92 11.93 7.88
CA VAL A 127 -5.37 12.05 8.03
C VAL A 127 -6.01 10.69 7.77
N ILE A 128 -6.85 10.25 8.70
CA ILE A 128 -7.60 9.00 8.64
C ILE A 128 -9.09 9.33 8.57
N LYS A 129 -9.77 8.88 7.51
CA LYS A 129 -11.20 9.06 7.33
C LYS A 129 -11.96 7.77 7.67
N SER A 130 -12.90 7.86 8.60
CA SER A 130 -13.69 6.73 9.14
C SER A 130 -15.18 7.12 9.18
N GLY A 131 -15.95 6.64 8.20
CA GLY A 131 -17.34 7.09 7.98
C GLY A 131 -17.44 8.61 7.87
N LYS A 132 -18.26 9.24 8.72
CA LYS A 132 -18.43 10.70 8.79
C LYS A 132 -17.37 11.41 9.65
N ARG A 133 -16.44 10.67 10.25
CA ARG A 133 -15.41 11.21 11.16
C ARG A 133 -14.05 11.21 10.47
N SER A 134 -13.18 12.10 10.93
CA SER A 134 -11.77 12.09 10.57
C SER A 134 -10.91 12.31 11.81
N MET A 135 -9.69 11.76 11.79
CA MET A 135 -8.66 11.96 12.81
C MET A 135 -7.37 12.30 12.08
N THR A 136 -6.60 13.24 12.63
CA THR A 136 -5.26 13.55 12.16
C THR A 136 -4.27 13.07 13.20
N LEU A 137 -3.37 12.17 12.81
CA LEU A 137 -2.21 11.78 13.60
C LEU A 137 -1.08 12.74 13.23
N LYS A 138 -0.61 13.52 14.20
CA LYS A 138 0.54 14.41 13.99
C LYS A 138 1.81 13.59 13.88
N HIS A 139 2.88 14.19 13.35
CA HIS A 139 4.17 13.53 13.19
C HIS A 139 4.62 12.74 14.42
N GLU A 140 4.50 13.35 15.61
CA GLU A 140 4.86 12.73 16.90
C GLU A 140 4.00 11.50 17.24
N ASP A 141 2.71 11.51 16.87
CA ASP A 141 1.80 10.39 17.11
C ASP A 141 2.02 9.22 16.13
N LEU A 142 2.67 9.47 14.98
CA LEU A 142 2.93 8.45 13.98
C LEU A 142 3.91 7.39 14.48
N ASP A 143 4.83 7.75 15.38
CA ASP A 143 5.86 6.85 15.89
C ASP A 143 5.27 5.63 16.61
N HIS A 144 4.10 5.79 17.23
CA HIS A 144 3.35 4.66 17.82
C HIS A 144 3.00 3.59 16.77
N TYR A 145 2.80 3.99 15.51
CA TYR A 145 2.40 3.10 14.43
C TYR A 145 3.56 2.63 13.57
N ARG A 146 4.80 3.09 13.87
CA ARG A 146 6.00 2.67 13.15
C ARG A 146 6.44 1.29 13.63
N GLU A 147 6.54 0.35 12.70
CA GLU A 147 7.13 -0.96 12.95
C GLU A 147 7.69 -1.54 11.66
N SER A 148 8.54 -2.57 11.76
CA SER A 148 9.08 -3.23 10.58
C SER A 148 7.99 -3.85 9.70
N ARG A 149 8.29 -3.99 8.41
CA ARG A 149 7.38 -4.69 7.48
C ARG A 149 7.01 -6.10 7.94
N ALA A 150 5.91 -6.61 7.40
CA ALA A 150 5.31 -7.92 7.71
C ALA A 150 4.76 -8.06 9.13
N LYS A 151 4.68 -6.96 9.90
CA LYS A 151 3.96 -6.91 11.18
C LYS A 151 2.47 -6.69 10.96
N ARG A 152 1.68 -6.83 12.03
CA ARG A 152 0.23 -6.66 11.99
C ARG A 152 -0.23 -5.20 12.03
N GLY A 153 0.65 -4.29 12.46
CA GLY A 153 0.27 -2.94 12.81
C GLY A 153 -0.54 -2.86 14.11
N PHE A 154 -0.78 -1.62 14.53
CA PHE A 154 -1.45 -1.28 15.77
C PHE A 154 -2.92 -0.95 15.51
N LYS A 155 -3.79 -1.30 16.46
CA LYS A 155 -5.21 -0.95 16.34
C LYS A 155 -5.38 0.56 16.42
N LEU A 156 -6.16 1.11 15.50
CA LEU A 156 -6.60 2.50 15.60
C LEU A 156 -7.53 2.67 16.81
N PRO A 157 -7.62 3.90 17.37
CA PRO A 157 -8.53 4.19 18.48
C PRO A 157 -9.97 3.82 18.15
N ARG A 158 -10.74 3.48 19.19
CA ARG A 158 -12.17 3.16 19.04
C ARG A 158 -12.89 4.31 18.32
N GLY A 159 -13.75 3.98 17.36
CA GLY A 159 -14.45 4.96 16.52
C GLY A 159 -13.74 5.31 15.20
N TYR A 160 -12.45 4.97 15.04
CA TYR A 160 -11.67 5.21 13.82
C TYR A 160 -11.24 3.92 13.10
N GLN A 161 -11.81 2.77 13.47
CA GLN A 161 -11.43 1.46 12.90
C GLN A 161 -12.17 1.13 11.59
N ARG A 162 -13.25 1.85 11.24
CA ARG A 162 -13.99 1.68 9.97
C ARG A 162 -13.46 2.66 8.92
N VAL A 163 -12.18 2.52 8.61
CA VAL A 163 -11.46 3.41 7.69
C VAL A 163 -11.91 3.18 6.25
N HIS A 164 -11.93 4.23 5.44
CA HIS A 164 -12.14 4.12 3.99
C HIS A 164 -11.09 4.88 3.17
N ALA A 165 -10.36 5.81 3.78
CA ALA A 165 -9.27 6.52 3.13
C ALA A 165 -8.26 7.03 4.15
N ILE A 166 -6.99 7.06 3.75
CA ILE A 166 -5.91 7.74 4.47
C ILE A 166 -5.11 8.64 3.52
N ALA A 167 -4.59 9.75 4.02
CA ALA A 167 -3.78 10.68 3.22
C ALA A 167 -2.75 11.40 4.09
N GLY A 168 -1.58 11.67 3.52
CA GLY A 168 -0.63 12.62 4.11
C GLY A 168 -1.21 14.03 4.06
N ALA A 169 -0.95 14.82 5.09
CA ALA A 169 -1.28 16.23 5.16
C ALA A 169 -0.05 17.02 5.63
N ASP A 170 0.09 18.22 5.09
CA ASP A 170 1.11 19.20 5.49
C ASP A 170 0.72 19.90 6.80
#